data_AF-A0A815UJ80-F1
#
_entry.id   AF-A0A815UJ80-F1
#
_cell.length_a   1.000
_cell.length_b   1.000
_cell.length_c   1.000
_cell.angle_alpha   90.00
_cell.angle_beta   90.00
_cell.angle_gamma   90.00
#
_symmetry.space_group_name_H-M   'P 1'
#
loop_
_entity.id
_entity.type
_entity.pdbx_description
1 polymer ?
#
loop_
_entity_poly.entity_id
_entity_poly.type
_entity_poly.pdbx_seq_one_letter_code
_entity_poly.pdbx_strand_id
1 'polypeptide(L)' 'MFVVKAYLPVNESFGFTADLRSNTGGQAFPQCVFDHWQVMNQDPFDPTSKIRQIVNDIRKRKGLKEGIPPLEDYYDKL' A
#
# COMPACT_ATOMS: atom_id res chain seq x y z
N MET A 1 -30.55 11.52 0.18
CA MET A 1 -29.39 10.74 -0.30
C MET A 1 -28.20 11.68 -0.35
N PHE A 2 -27.09 11.33 0.31
CA PHE A 2 -25.86 12.12 0.30
C PHE A 2 -24.78 11.38 -0.47
N VAL A 3 -23.92 12.13 -1.16
CA VAL A 3 -22.75 11.57 -1.87
C VAL A 3 -21.51 12.06 -1.15
N VAL A 4 -20.74 11.12 -0.59
CA VAL A 4 -19.44 11.37 0.03
C VAL A 4 -18.37 10.81 -0.88
N LYS A 5 -17.34 11.61 -1.18
CA LYS A 5 -16.17 11.19 -1.95
C LYS A 5 -14.94 11.21 -1.06
N ALA A 6 -14.11 10.18 -1.16
CA ALA A 6 -12.86 10.05 -0.44
C ALA A 6 -11.88 9.21 -1.26
N TYR A 7 -10.60 9.34 -0.95
CA TYR A 7 -9.58 8.45 -1.47
C TYR A 7 -9.41 7.25 -0.53
N LEU A 8 -9.35 6.05 -1.10
CA LEU A 8 -9.16 4.80 -0.39
C LEU A 8 -7.90 4.10 -0.93
N PRO A 9 -6.86 3.88 -0.11
CA PRO A 9 -5.71 3.08 -0.52
C PRO A 9 -6.14 1.68 -0.97
N VAL A 10 -5.68 1.25 -2.15
CA VAL A 10 -6.12 -0.02 -2.75
C VAL A 10 -5.82 -1.22 -1.84
N ASN A 11 -4.68 -1.21 -1.14
CA ASN A 11 -4.30 -2.25 -0.20
C ASN A 11 -5.20 -2.34 1.04
N GLU A 12 -5.96 -1.29 1.38
CA GLU A 12 -6.92 -1.24 2.48
C GLU A 12 -8.38 -1.43 1.99
N SER A 13 -8.59 -1.69 0.69
CA SER A 13 -9.93 -1.82 0.10
C SER A 13 -10.54 -3.23 0.21
N PHE A 14 -9.72 -4.24 0.48
CA PHE A 14 -10.18 -5.62 0.65
C PHE A 14 -11.02 -5.73 1.93
N GLY A 15 -12.30 -6.11 1.79
CA GLY A 15 -13.24 -6.19 2.92
C GLY A 15 -14.00 -4.90 3.21
N PHE A 16 -13.59 -3.77 2.61
CA PHE A 16 -14.15 -2.44 2.89
C PHE A 16 -15.68 -2.35 2.79
N THR A 17 -16.28 -2.99 1.78
CA THR A 17 -17.75 -2.96 1.61
C THR A 17 -18.49 -3.61 2.78
N ALA A 18 -17.96 -4.71 3.33
CA ALA A 18 -18.57 -5.38 4.47
C ALA A 18 -18.45 -4.51 5.73
N ASP A 19 -17.27 -3.93 5.96
CA ASP A 19 -17.00 -3.06 7.10
C ASP A 19 -17.82 -1.76 7.05
N LEU A 20 -17.92 -1.13 5.89
CA LEU A 20 -18.73 0.07 5.72
C LEU A 20 -20.21 -0.22 5.99
N ARG A 21 -20.71 -1.37 5.52
CA ARG A 21 -22.11 -1.77 5.73
C ARG A 21 -22.39 -2.03 7.21
N SER A 22 -21.51 -2.73 7.92
CA SER A 22 -21.69 -3.02 9.35
C SER A 22 -21.65 -1.76 10.20
N ASN A 23 -20.74 -0.82 9.89
CA ASN A 23 -20.58 0.43 10.64
C ASN A 23 -21.63 1.51 10.32
N THR A 24 -22.44 1.33 9.28
CA THR A 24 -23.48 2.29 8.87
C THR A 24 -24.90 1.74 9.01
N GLY A 25 -25.08 0.60 9.69
CA GLY A 25 -26.38 -0.05 9.82
C GLY A 25 -26.99 -0.46 8.46
N GLY A 26 -26.14 -0.71 7.46
CA GLY A 26 -26.56 -1.08 6.11
C GLY A 26 -26.99 0.07 5.20
N GLN A 27 -26.79 1.33 5.61
CA GLN A 27 -27.29 2.49 4.88
C GLN A 27 -26.30 3.04 3.83
N ALA A 28 -25.01 2.71 3.92
CA ALA A 28 -24.00 3.15 2.98
C ALA A 28 -23.73 2.10 1.89
N PHE A 29 -23.58 2.58 0.66
CA PHE A 29 -23.28 1.77 -0.53
C PHE A 29 -22.04 2.35 -1.21
N PRO A 30 -20.88 1.66 -1.17
CA PRO A 30 -19.66 2.17 -1.77
C PRO A 30 -19.65 1.91 -3.28
N GLN A 31 -19.16 2.88 -4.04
CA GLN A 31 -18.75 2.71 -5.42
C GLN A 31 -17.28 3.12 -5.52
N CYS A 32 -16.41 2.17 -5.85
CA CYS A 32 -14.97 2.38 -5.94
C CYS A 32 -14.53 2.29 -7.41
N VAL A 33 -13.76 3.28 -7.86
CA VAL A 33 -13.04 3.27 -9.14
C VAL A 33 -11.60 3.66 -8.89
N PHE A 34 -10.69 3.23 -9.77
CA PHE A 34 -9.31 3.71 -9.72
C PHE A 34 -9.28 5.22 -10.01
N ASP A 35 -8.50 5.96 -9.22
CA ASP A 35 -8.38 7.42 -9.33
C ASP A 35 -6.95 7.82 -9.73
N HIS A 36 -5.95 7.57 -8.88
CA HIS A 36 -4.55 7.93 -9.14
C HIS A 36 -3.55 7.05 -8.38
N TRP A 37 -2.26 7.26 -8.68
CA TRP A 37 -1.14 6.75 -7.88
C TRP A 37 -0.71 7.81 -6.86
N GLN A 38 -0.83 7.50 -5.57
CA GLN A 38 -0.37 8.37 -4.50
C GLN A 38 0.99 7.88 -3.97
N VAL A 39 1.97 8.79 -3.89
CA VAL A 39 3.28 8.49 -3.31
C VAL A 39 3.17 8.38 -1.79
N MET A 40 3.74 7.32 -1.22
CA MET A 40 3.88 7.17 0.22
C MET A 40 5.13 7.91 0.71
N ASN A 41 4.97 8.89 1.60
CA ASN A 41 6.05 9.74 2.10
C ASN A 41 6.80 9.11 3.29
N GLN A 42 7.35 7.91 3.12
CA GLN A 42 8.21 7.26 4.11
C GLN A 42 9.54 6.84 3.47
N ASP A 43 10.58 6.67 4.27
CA ASP A 43 11.86 6.19 3.77
C ASP A 43 11.84 4.66 3.55
N PRO A 44 12.05 4.15 2.33
CA PRO A 44 12.15 2.72 2.07
C PRO A 44 13.39 2.06 2.70
N PHE A 45 14.39 2.83 3.15
CA PHE A 45 15.58 2.31 3.83
C PHE A 45 15.41 2.18 5.35
N ASP A 46 14.49 2.93 5.96
CA ASP A 46 14.14 2.78 7.37
C ASP A 46 13.49 1.41 7.62
N PRO A 47 14.10 0.51 8.44
CA PRO A 47 13.56 -0.81 8.74
C PRO A 47 12.17 -0.80 9.39
N THR A 48 11.81 0.31 10.04
CA THR A 48 10.55 0.46 10.77
C THR A 48 9.41 0.99 9.90
N SER A 49 9.70 1.46 8.68
CA SER A 49 8.69 2.04 7.79
C SER A 49 7.75 1.00 7.20
N LYS A 50 6.49 1.40 6.94
CA LYS A 50 5.50 0.54 6.26
C LYS A 50 5.95 0.23 4.83
N ILE A 51 6.64 1.16 4.16
CA ILE A 51 7.18 0.95 2.82
C ILE A 51 8.24 -0.17 2.82
N ARG A 52 9.16 -0.18 3.80
CA ARG A 52 10.17 -1.25 3.91
C ARG A 52 9.52 -2.62 4.02
N GLN A 53 8.51 -2.75 4.88
CA GLN A 53 7.79 -4.01 5.09
C GLN A 53 7.16 -4.50 3.78
N ILE A 54 6.44 -3.63 3.08
CA ILE A 54 5.81 -3.96 1.78
C ILE A 54 6.85 -4.42 0.75
N VAL A 55 7.98 -3.70 0.62
CA VAL A 55 9.05 -4.06 -0.31
C VAL A 55 9.63 -5.43 0.02
N ASN A 56 9.92 -5.70 1.29
CA ASN A 56 10.47 -6.98 1.74
C ASN A 56 9.51 -8.14 1.46
N ASP A 57 8.24 -8.00 1.79
CA ASP A 57 7.22 -9.03 1.56
C ASP A 57 7.10 -9.38 0.06
N ILE A 58 7.12 -8.36 -0.80
CA ILE A 58 7.09 -8.54 -2.25
C ILE A 58 8.36 -9.26 -2.74
N ARG A 59 9.54 -8.85 -2.29
CA ARG A 59 10.81 -9.47 -2.69
C ARG A 59 10.88 -10.93 -2.26
N LYS A 60 10.50 -11.24 -1.02
CA LYS A 60 10.41 -12.60 -0.48
C LYS A 60 9.46 -13.46 -1.31
N ARG A 61 8.25 -12.96 -1.61
CA ARG A 61 7.28 -13.64 -2.48
C ARG A 61 7.82 -13.91 -3.89
N LYS A 62 8.71 -13.05 -4.39
CA LYS A 62 9.34 -13.19 -5.70
C LYS A 62 10.65 -14.01 -5.68
N GLY A 63 11.07 -14.52 -4.52
CA GLY A 63 12.32 -15.28 -4.39
C GLY A 63 13.58 -14.43 -4.56
N LEU A 64 13.49 -13.11 -4.35
CA LEU A 64 14.62 -12.20 -4.40
C LEU A 64 15.30 -12.09 -3.03
N LYS A 65 16.59 -11.75 -3.01
CA LYS A 65 17.33 -11.44 -1.78
C LYS A 65 16.57 -10.40 -0.95
N GLU A 66 16.30 -10.71 0.32
CA GLU A 66 15.61 -9.78 1.23
C GLU A 66 16.39 -8.46 1.40
N GLY A 67 15.67 -7.37 1.64
CA GLY A 67 16.25 -6.02 1.73
C GLY A 67 16.47 -5.36 0.38
N ILE A 68 16.64 -4.03 0.42
CA ILE A 68 16.99 -3.23 -0.76
C ILE A 68 18.49 -3.43 -1.03
N PRO A 69 18.88 -3.80 -2.26
CA PRO A 69 20.29 -3.92 -2.62
C PRO A 69 21.04 -2.61 -2.33
N PRO A 70 22.17 -2.67 -1.64
CA PRO A 70 22.96 -1.50 -1.31
C PRO A 70 23.70 -1.00 -2.58
N LEU A 71 24.16 0.25 -2.58
CA LEU A 71 24.75 0.88 -3.77
C LEU A 71 26.02 0.15 -4.23
N GLU A 72 26.76 -0.43 -3.29
CA GLU A 72 28.01 -1.17 -3.48
C GLU A 72 27.85 -2.38 -4.41
N ASP A 73 26.65 -2.97 -4.48
CA ASP A 73 26.36 -4.07 -5.41
C ASP A 73 26.43 -3.60 -6.89
N TYR A 74 26.39 -2.28 -7.13
CA TYR A 74 26.34 -1.69 -8.47
C TYR A 74 27.47 -0.70 -8.78
N TYR A 75 28.23 -0.28 -7.76
CA TYR A 75 29.26 0.74 -7.91
C TYR A 75 30.65 0.12 -8.00
N ASP A 76 31.23 0.11 -9.21
CA ASP A 76 32.62 -0.29 -9.44
C ASP A 76 33.54 0.93 -9.33
N LYS A 77 34.51 0.89 -8.40
CA LYS A 77 35.51 1.95 -8.25
C LYS A 77 36.67 1.63 -9.19
N LEU A 78 36.81 2.45 -10.23
CA LEU A 78 38.05 2.55 -11.03
C LEU A 78 39.25 2.91 -10.16
#